data_AF-A0AA38VLR4-F1
#
_entry.id   AF-A0AA38VLR4-F1
#
_cell.length_a   1.000
_cell.length_b   1.000
_cell.length_c   1.000
_cell.angle_alpha   90.00
_cell.angle_beta   90.00
_cell.angle_gamma   90.00
#
_symmetry.space_group_name_H-M   'P 1'
#
loop_
_entity.id
_entity.type
_entity.pdbx_description
1 polymer ?
#
loop_
_entity_poly.entity_id
_entity_poly.type
_entity_poly.pdbx_seq_one_letter_code
_entity_poly.pdbx_strand_id
1 'polypeptide(L)'
;MRRILDENMSREFLDPSRPLFPQIWYGQFDKEFYLNQVHSPPRIKDDISPPLFGNILEPLSKTPWWMVPTIWLPAVAYGMHLAGEGLKSPLQLTIYWVFGVFLWTFAEYTLHRFLFHLDSYLPNNRVSITLHFLLHGIHHYLPNDRYRLVMPPALFIILATPFWKLAHVVFARNCYELGFGVTSNVWDKVFGTDFPSR
;
A
#
# COMPACT_ATOMS: atom_id res chain seq x y z
N MET A 1 36.38 -20.60 -9.00
CA MET A 1 36.74 -19.49 -8.09
C MET A 1 35.59 -18.49 -7.89
N ARG A 2 34.88 -18.02 -8.93
CA ARG A 2 33.65 -17.18 -8.78
C ARG A 2 32.57 -17.80 -7.87
N ARG A 3 32.31 -19.11 -8.01
CA ARG A 3 31.24 -19.83 -7.28
C ARG A 3 31.44 -19.93 -5.76
N ILE A 4 32.68 -19.82 -5.26
CA ILE A 4 33.00 -19.90 -3.82
C ILE A 4 32.91 -18.51 -3.16
N LEU A 5 33.07 -17.43 -3.93
CA LEU A 5 32.89 -16.06 -3.46
C LEU A 5 31.40 -15.71 -3.28
N ASP A 6 30.53 -16.21 -4.17
CA ASP A 6 29.07 -16.02 -4.07
C ASP A 6 28.46 -16.68 -2.82
N GLU A 7 28.93 -17.87 -2.43
CA GLU A 7 28.40 -18.56 -1.24
C GLU A 7 28.75 -17.84 0.07
N ASN A 8 29.90 -17.16 0.12
CA ASN A 8 30.32 -16.44 1.32
C ASN A 8 29.61 -15.09 1.46
N MET A 9 29.32 -14.39 0.36
CA MET A 9 28.56 -13.14 0.38
C MET A 9 27.11 -13.31 0.86
N SER A 10 26.50 -14.47 0.60
CA SER A 10 25.13 -14.78 1.07
C SER A 10 25.01 -14.89 2.60
N ARG A 11 26.11 -15.01 3.34
CA ARG A 11 26.14 -15.09 4.81
C ARG A 11 26.24 -13.72 5.50
N GLU A 12 26.41 -12.63 4.75
CA GLU A 12 26.72 -11.30 5.33
C GLU A 12 25.60 -10.26 5.25
N PHE A 13 24.43 -10.57 4.67
CA PHE A 13 23.37 -9.56 4.56
C PHE A 13 22.57 -9.37 5.87
N LEU A 14 21.72 -10.34 6.22
CA LEU A 14 20.90 -10.30 7.44
C LEU A 14 20.98 -11.65 8.16
N ASP A 15 21.05 -11.59 9.49
CA ASP A 15 20.91 -12.74 10.39
C ASP A 15 19.44 -12.91 10.79
N PRO A 16 18.72 -13.95 10.32
CA PRO A 16 17.31 -14.17 10.64
C PRO A 16 17.05 -14.56 12.09
N SER A 17 18.08 -14.90 12.87
CA SER A 17 17.95 -15.18 14.30
C SER A 17 17.79 -13.90 15.14
N ARG A 18 18.04 -12.73 14.54
CA ARG A 18 17.99 -11.41 15.18
C ARG A 18 16.95 -10.51 14.49
N PRO A 19 16.46 -9.46 15.17
CA PRO A 19 15.54 -8.49 14.57
C PRO A 19 16.09 -7.90 13.27
N LEU A 20 15.32 -7.97 12.19
CA LEU A 20 15.77 -7.54 10.85
C LEU A 20 15.80 -6.02 10.68
N PHE A 21 14.88 -5.28 11.30
CA PHE A 21 14.77 -3.83 11.14
C PHE A 21 16.02 -3.08 11.63
N PRO A 22 16.58 -3.35 12.84
CA PRO A 22 17.82 -2.73 13.27
C PRO A 22 19.00 -3.06 12.35
N GLN A 23 19.05 -4.28 11.80
CA GLN A 23 20.11 -4.67 10.87
C GLN A 23 20.05 -3.86 9.57
N ILE A 24 18.86 -3.64 9.01
CA ILE A 24 18.67 -2.78 7.84
C ILE A 24 18.97 -1.31 8.16
N TRP A 25 18.48 -0.80 9.29
CA TRP A 25 18.59 0.61 9.65
C TRP A 25 20.03 1.04 9.99
N TYR A 26 20.77 0.19 10.70
CA TYR A 26 22.13 0.45 11.16
C TYR A 26 23.22 -0.24 10.32
N GLY A 27 22.86 -1.14 9.40
CA GLY A 27 23.81 -1.92 8.59
C GLY A 27 24.60 -1.12 7.54
N GLN A 28 24.22 0.13 7.27
CA GLN A 28 24.91 1.04 6.34
C GLN A 28 25.20 0.42 4.96
N PHE A 29 24.28 -0.39 4.44
CA PHE A 29 24.43 -1.05 3.15
C PHE A 29 24.50 -0.05 1.99
N ASP A 30 25.39 -0.33 1.03
CA ASP A 30 25.31 0.29 -0.29
C ASP A 30 24.06 -0.22 -1.02
N LYS A 31 23.37 0.67 -1.74
CA LYS A 31 22.19 0.38 -2.55
C LYS A 31 22.37 -0.83 -3.46
N GLU A 32 23.47 -0.90 -4.21
CA GLU A 32 23.68 -2.00 -5.16
C GLU A 32 23.87 -3.34 -4.44
N PHE A 33 24.62 -3.35 -3.32
CA PHE A 33 24.72 -4.53 -2.47
C PHE A 33 23.34 -4.94 -1.94
N TYR A 34 22.59 -4.00 -1.38
CA TYR A 34 21.25 -4.24 -0.85
C TYR A 34 20.30 -4.84 -1.90
N LEU A 35 20.20 -4.23 -3.09
CA LEU A 35 19.29 -4.68 -4.15
C LEU A 35 19.63 -6.09 -4.65
N ASN A 36 20.91 -6.44 -4.72
CA ASN A 36 21.35 -7.79 -5.08
C ASN A 36 20.96 -8.83 -4.03
N GLN A 37 21.05 -8.47 -2.74
CA GLN A 37 20.76 -9.41 -1.65
C GLN A 37 19.26 -9.52 -1.33
N VAL A 38 18.51 -8.41 -1.34
CA VAL A 38 17.08 -8.40 -0.97
C VAL A 38 16.21 -9.19 -1.95
N HIS A 39 16.60 -9.24 -3.23
CA HIS A 39 15.93 -10.02 -4.28
C HIS A 39 16.46 -11.46 -4.40
N SER A 40 17.40 -11.85 -3.56
CA SER A 40 17.99 -13.19 -3.51
C SER A 40 17.53 -13.89 -2.23
N PRO A 41 16.38 -14.60 -2.24
CA PRO A 41 15.81 -15.15 -1.03
C PRO A 41 16.76 -16.18 -0.37
N PRO A 42 17.02 -16.08 0.94
CA PRO A 42 17.78 -17.05 1.69
C PRO A 42 17.00 -18.37 1.82
N ARG A 43 17.72 -19.45 2.09
CA ARG A 43 17.11 -20.75 2.40
C ARG A 43 16.60 -20.77 3.84
N ILE A 44 15.39 -20.27 4.06
CA ILE A 44 14.66 -20.33 5.34
C ILE A 44 13.48 -21.29 5.17
N LYS A 45 13.14 -22.04 6.23
CA LYS A 45 11.94 -22.89 6.23
C LYS A 45 10.68 -22.04 6.15
N ASP A 46 9.71 -22.47 5.36
CA ASP A 46 8.49 -21.72 5.03
C ASP A 46 7.64 -21.31 6.24
N ASP A 47 7.74 -22.04 7.36
CA ASP A 47 6.95 -21.76 8.57
C ASP A 47 7.61 -20.78 9.57
N ILE A 48 8.80 -20.27 9.26
CA ILE A 48 9.52 -19.35 10.15
C ILE A 48 9.25 -17.91 9.71
N SER A 49 8.81 -17.08 10.66
CA SER A 49 8.69 -15.63 10.49
C SER A 49 9.75 -14.95 11.38
N PRO A 50 10.96 -14.67 10.85
CA PRO A 50 12.04 -14.00 11.58
C PRO A 50 11.56 -12.72 12.27
N PRO A 51 12.04 -12.33 13.46
CA PRO A 51 11.57 -11.10 14.09
C PRO A 51 11.93 -9.88 13.22
N LEU A 52 10.99 -8.97 12.99
CA LEU A 52 11.31 -7.69 12.34
C LEU A 52 11.85 -6.70 13.37
N PHE A 53 11.12 -6.52 14.48
CA PHE A 53 11.47 -5.60 15.57
C PHE A 53 11.94 -6.33 16.82
N GLY A 54 11.42 -7.53 17.09
CA GLY A 54 11.77 -8.33 18.29
C GLY A 54 11.33 -7.70 19.62
N ASN A 55 10.37 -6.78 19.60
CA ASN A 55 9.84 -6.08 20.76
C ASN A 55 8.32 -5.88 20.62
N ILE A 56 7.74 -4.95 21.39
CA ILE A 56 6.30 -4.65 21.38
C ILE A 56 5.73 -4.21 20.02
N LEU A 57 6.59 -3.82 19.07
CA LEU A 57 6.19 -3.44 17.70
C LEU A 57 6.04 -4.65 16.77
N GLU A 58 6.53 -5.83 17.15
CA GLU A 58 6.46 -7.04 16.32
C GLU A 58 5.04 -7.38 15.82
N PRO A 59 3.97 -7.26 16.63
CA PRO A 59 2.61 -7.50 16.15
C PRO A 59 2.20 -6.59 14.98
N LEU A 60 2.70 -5.34 14.93
CA LEU A 60 2.41 -4.41 13.83
C LEU A 60 3.03 -4.84 12.49
N SER A 61 4.06 -5.70 12.55
CA SER A 61 4.74 -6.23 11.36
C SER A 61 4.14 -7.53 10.82
N LYS A 62 3.18 -8.13 11.54
CA LYS A 62 2.60 -9.44 11.20
C LYS A 62 1.14 -9.29 10.80
N THR A 63 0.88 -9.42 9.50
CA THR A 63 -0.44 -9.26 8.92
C THR A 63 -0.91 -10.61 8.35
N PRO A 64 -1.76 -11.36 9.06
CA PRO A 64 -2.33 -12.59 8.51
C PRO A 64 -3.27 -12.27 7.34
N TRP A 65 -3.37 -13.19 6.37
CA TRP A 65 -4.14 -13.00 5.15
C TRP A 65 -5.59 -12.55 5.38
N TRP A 66 -6.26 -13.07 6.42
CA TRP A 66 -7.66 -12.78 6.74
C TRP A 66 -7.89 -11.36 7.27
N MET A 67 -6.83 -10.65 7.69
CA MET A 67 -6.94 -9.29 8.20
C MET A 67 -7.39 -8.32 7.11
N VAL A 68 -6.89 -8.48 5.88
CA VAL A 68 -7.25 -7.65 4.72
C VAL A 68 -8.76 -7.67 4.45
N PRO A 69 -9.41 -8.83 4.18
CA PRO A 69 -10.84 -8.84 3.94
C PRO A 69 -11.66 -8.41 5.17
N THR A 70 -11.24 -8.77 6.38
CA THR A 70 -11.97 -8.42 7.61
C THR A 70 -12.04 -6.91 7.83
N ILE A 71 -10.97 -6.18 7.54
CA ILE A 71 -10.92 -4.72 7.71
C ILE A 71 -11.59 -4.00 6.53
N TRP A 72 -11.28 -4.41 5.29
CA TRP A 72 -11.63 -3.60 4.12
C TRP A 72 -12.97 -3.96 3.49
N LEU A 73 -13.43 -5.21 3.53
CA LEU A 73 -14.73 -5.58 2.95
C LEU A 73 -15.92 -4.87 3.62
N PRO A 74 -15.97 -4.67 4.96
CA PRO A 74 -17.03 -3.88 5.57
C PRO A 74 -17.06 -2.43 5.08
N ALA A 75 -15.89 -1.80 4.93
CA ALA A 75 -15.80 -0.42 4.42
C ALA A 75 -16.26 -0.33 2.96
N VAL A 76 -15.86 -1.30 2.13
CA VAL A 76 -16.32 -1.43 0.74
C VAL A 76 -17.85 -1.64 0.69
N ALA A 77 -18.38 -2.56 1.48
CA ALA A 77 -19.81 -2.85 1.53
C ALA A 77 -20.63 -1.63 1.96
N TYR A 78 -20.15 -0.90 2.99
CA TYR A 78 -20.78 0.32 3.44
C TYR A 78 -20.74 1.42 2.36
N GLY A 79 -19.60 1.62 1.70
CA GLY A 79 -19.47 2.57 0.60
C GLY A 79 -20.39 2.23 -0.58
N MET A 80 -20.52 0.94 -0.91
CA MET A 80 -21.44 0.45 -1.95
C MET A 80 -22.92 0.67 -1.58
N HIS A 81 -23.27 0.47 -0.30
CA HIS A 81 -24.62 0.75 0.18
C HIS A 81 -24.98 2.24 0.04
N LEU A 82 -24.11 3.14 0.51
CA LEU A 82 -24.31 4.59 0.36
C LEU A 82 -24.37 5.03 -1.10
N ALA A 83 -23.51 4.47 -1.96
CA ALA A 83 -23.53 4.74 -3.39
C ALA A 83 -24.84 4.28 -4.03
N GLY A 84 -25.37 3.13 -3.62
CA GLY A 84 -26.65 2.60 -4.09
C GLY A 84 -27.84 3.50 -3.75
N GLU A 85 -27.85 4.11 -2.56
CA GLU A 85 -28.88 5.08 -2.17
C GLU A 85 -28.79 6.39 -2.97
N GLY A 86 -27.57 6.82 -3.34
CA GLY A 86 -27.33 8.08 -4.06
C GLY A 86 -27.33 7.98 -5.60
N LEU A 87 -27.48 6.78 -6.17
CA LEU A 87 -27.46 6.52 -7.62
C LEU A 87 -28.86 6.23 -8.15
N LYS A 88 -29.12 6.64 -9.39
CA LYS A 88 -30.47 6.54 -9.99
C LYS A 88 -30.83 5.12 -10.45
N SER A 89 -29.84 4.23 -10.56
CA SER A 89 -30.04 2.88 -11.10
C SER A 89 -28.92 1.92 -10.63
N PRO A 90 -29.26 0.65 -10.35
CA PRO A 90 -28.27 -0.40 -10.10
C PRO A 90 -27.25 -0.56 -11.23
N LEU A 91 -27.63 -0.27 -12.48
CA LEU A 91 -26.70 -0.35 -13.62
C LEU A 91 -25.56 0.67 -13.49
N GLN A 92 -25.85 1.89 -13.02
CA GLN A 92 -24.82 2.91 -12.79
C GLN A 92 -23.85 2.47 -11.69
N LEU A 93 -24.37 1.89 -10.60
CA LEU A 93 -23.55 1.34 -9.53
C LEU A 93 -22.61 0.25 -10.06
N THR A 94 -23.12 -0.68 -10.85
CA THR A 94 -22.31 -1.73 -11.48
C THR A 94 -21.23 -1.15 -12.41
N ILE A 95 -21.56 -0.15 -13.22
CA ILE A 95 -20.60 0.51 -14.10
C ILE A 95 -19.47 1.17 -13.29
N TYR A 96 -19.80 1.91 -12.23
CA TYR A 96 -18.79 2.53 -11.36
C TYR A 96 -17.95 1.50 -10.61
N TRP A 97 -18.56 0.38 -10.20
CA TRP A 97 -17.83 -0.71 -9.56
C TRP A 97 -16.80 -1.34 -10.52
N VAL A 98 -17.23 -1.67 -11.74
CA VAL A 98 -16.34 -2.23 -12.78
C VAL A 98 -15.22 -1.23 -13.14
N PHE A 99 -15.55 0.05 -13.26
CA PHE A 99 -14.56 1.10 -13.49
C PHE A 99 -13.58 1.24 -12.33
N GLY A 100 -14.04 1.14 -11.08
CA GLY A 100 -13.20 1.11 -9.90
C GLY A 100 -12.22 -0.08 -9.89
N VAL A 101 -12.69 -1.27 -10.26
CA VAL A 101 -11.82 -2.46 -10.41
C VAL A 101 -10.79 -2.26 -11.51
N PHE A 102 -11.16 -1.63 -12.63
CA PHE A 102 -10.20 -1.25 -13.68
C PHE A 102 -9.14 -0.26 -13.18
N LEU A 103 -9.53 0.77 -12.43
CA LEU A 103 -8.58 1.71 -11.82
C LEU A 103 -7.68 1.01 -10.79
N TRP A 104 -8.21 0.04 -10.06
CA TRP A 104 -7.43 -0.80 -9.14
C TRP A 104 -6.33 -1.56 -9.87
N THR A 105 -6.62 -2.27 -10.97
CA THR A 105 -5.59 -3.03 -11.70
C THR A 105 -4.51 -2.11 -12.29
N PHE A 106 -4.87 -0.91 -12.73
CA PHE A 106 -3.92 0.11 -13.16
C PHE A 106 -3.04 0.62 -12.00
N ALA A 107 -3.65 0.92 -10.84
CA ALA A 107 -2.94 1.37 -9.65
C ALA A 107 -2.00 0.27 -9.10
N GLU A 108 -2.45 -0.98 -9.08
CA GLU A 108 -1.67 -2.16 -8.70
C GLU A 108 -0.40 -2.24 -9.53
N TYR A 109 -0.53 -2.25 -10.87
CA TYR A 109 0.62 -2.29 -11.77
C TYR A 109 1.59 -1.12 -11.56
N THR A 110 1.05 0.09 -11.42
CA THR A 110 1.85 1.32 -11.29
C THR A 110 2.61 1.33 -9.97
N LEU A 111 1.95 1.02 -8.86
CA LEU A 111 2.58 0.96 -7.54
C LEU A 111 3.62 -0.16 -7.49
N HIS A 112 3.29 -1.35 -8.01
CA HIS A 112 4.21 -2.47 -7.97
C HIS A 112 5.48 -2.19 -8.79
N ARG A 113 5.33 -1.68 -10.02
CA ARG A 113 6.45 -1.41 -10.91
C ARG A 113 7.29 -0.20 -10.50
N PHE A 114 6.66 0.90 -10.09
CA PHE A 114 7.35 2.19 -9.97
C PHE A 114 7.59 2.64 -8.52
N LEU A 115 6.89 2.08 -7.53
CA LEU A 115 7.10 2.39 -6.12
C LEU A 115 7.75 1.21 -5.37
N PHE A 116 7.20 0.02 -5.54
CA PHE A 116 7.67 -1.18 -4.83
C PHE A 116 8.97 -1.73 -5.42
N HIS A 117 9.16 -1.58 -6.74
CA HIS A 117 10.40 -1.87 -7.47
C HIS A 117 11.11 -0.58 -7.93
N LEU A 118 11.25 0.39 -7.02
CA LEU A 118 11.98 1.62 -7.33
C LEU A 118 13.44 1.34 -7.72
N ASP A 119 14.03 0.27 -7.14
CA ASP A 119 15.29 -0.39 -7.52
C ASP A 119 16.38 0.56 -8.01
N SER A 120 16.57 0.68 -9.32
CA SER A 120 17.63 1.48 -9.92
C SER A 120 17.58 2.97 -9.53
N TYR A 121 16.39 3.50 -9.29
CA TYR A 121 16.13 4.88 -8.85
C TYR A 121 16.18 5.07 -7.34
N LEU A 122 16.37 4.00 -6.55
CA LEU A 122 16.45 4.09 -5.10
C LEU A 122 17.66 4.97 -4.70
N PRO A 123 17.49 6.01 -3.86
CA PRO A 123 18.64 6.77 -3.39
C PRO A 123 19.54 5.94 -2.47
N ASN A 124 20.86 6.15 -2.54
CA ASN A 124 21.83 5.41 -1.71
C ASN A 124 21.91 5.97 -0.29
N ASN A 125 20.88 5.72 0.52
CA ASN A 125 20.87 6.06 1.94
C ASN A 125 19.99 5.08 2.74
N ARG A 126 20.26 5.02 4.05
CA ARG A 126 19.56 4.11 4.97
C ARG A 126 18.05 4.26 4.98
N VAL A 127 17.51 5.47 4.82
CA VAL A 127 16.06 5.73 4.90
C VAL A 127 15.38 5.14 3.69
N SER A 128 15.90 5.40 2.49
CA SER A 128 15.40 4.84 1.24
C SER A 128 15.46 3.31 1.23
N ILE A 129 16.59 2.73 1.63
CA ILE A 129 16.75 1.26 1.76
C ILE A 129 15.75 0.67 2.74
N THR A 130 15.57 1.30 3.91
CA THR A 130 14.61 0.82 4.92
C THR A 130 13.18 0.91 4.42
N LEU A 131 12.79 2.01 3.78
CA LEU A 131 11.45 2.17 3.22
C LEU A 131 11.17 1.14 2.13
N HIS A 132 12.13 0.91 1.22
CA HIS A 132 12.02 -0.14 0.20
C HIS A 132 11.84 -1.52 0.85
N PHE A 133 12.64 -1.84 1.86
CA PHE A 133 12.54 -3.10 2.60
C PHE A 133 11.15 -3.29 3.23
N LEU A 134 10.61 -2.26 3.88
CA LEU A 134 9.30 -2.34 4.52
C LEU A 134 8.11 -2.36 3.53
N LEU A 135 8.25 -1.69 2.38
CA LEU A 135 7.19 -1.63 1.36
C LEU A 135 7.06 -2.93 0.57
N HIS A 136 8.18 -3.54 0.17
CA HIS A 136 8.15 -4.71 -0.70
C HIS A 136 9.39 -5.60 -0.59
N GLY A 137 10.57 -5.06 -0.26
CA GLY A 137 11.80 -5.83 -0.18
C GLY A 137 11.74 -7.01 0.79
N ILE A 138 11.03 -6.88 1.93
CA ILE A 138 10.85 -7.97 2.89
C ILE A 138 10.09 -9.15 2.30
N HIS A 139 9.17 -8.92 1.36
CA HIS A 139 8.47 -9.99 0.66
C HIS A 139 9.40 -10.73 -0.32
N HIS A 140 10.24 -10.01 -1.07
CA HIS A 140 11.26 -10.66 -1.92
C HIS A 140 12.30 -11.43 -1.11
N TYR A 141 12.66 -10.90 0.06
CA TYR A 141 13.60 -11.54 0.96
C TYR A 141 12.99 -12.73 1.71
N LEU A 142 11.69 -12.70 2.04
CA LEU A 142 10.97 -13.77 2.76
C LEU A 142 9.68 -14.16 2.00
N PRO A 143 9.78 -14.76 0.82
CA PRO A 143 8.63 -14.96 -0.07
C PRO A 143 7.54 -15.86 0.52
N ASN A 144 7.93 -16.80 1.38
CA ASN A 144 7.01 -17.77 1.98
C ASN A 144 6.51 -17.37 3.39
N ASP A 145 6.90 -16.19 3.92
CA ASP A 145 6.39 -15.73 5.21
C ASP A 145 4.94 -15.24 5.10
N ARG A 146 4.01 -16.10 5.52
CA ARG A 146 2.55 -15.85 5.47
C ARG A 146 2.07 -14.59 6.20
N TYR A 147 2.88 -14.03 7.11
CA TYR A 147 2.53 -12.81 7.85
C TYR A 147 3.08 -11.54 7.21
N ARG A 148 3.93 -11.66 6.19
CA ARG A 148 4.61 -10.54 5.51
C ARG A 148 4.38 -10.51 4.00
N LEU A 149 3.37 -11.26 3.55
CA LEU A 149 2.91 -11.28 2.18
C LEU A 149 1.97 -10.12 1.86
N VAL A 150 1.00 -9.86 2.74
CA VAL A 150 -0.02 -8.82 2.55
C VAL A 150 0.40 -7.51 3.22
N MET A 151 0.00 -6.40 2.62
CA MET A 151 0.32 -5.07 3.13
C MET A 151 -0.30 -4.84 4.53
N PRO A 152 0.49 -4.44 5.55
CA PRO A 152 -0.05 -4.08 6.85
C PRO A 152 -1.07 -2.93 6.76
N PRO A 153 -2.19 -2.96 7.50
CA PRO A 153 -3.25 -1.94 7.38
C PRO A 153 -2.74 -0.50 7.58
N ALA A 154 -1.81 -0.28 8.51
CA ALA A 154 -1.22 1.04 8.74
C ALA A 154 -0.50 1.58 7.50
N LEU A 155 0.28 0.73 6.83
CA LEU A 155 1.00 1.11 5.61
C LEU A 155 0.04 1.28 4.42
N PHE A 156 -0.97 0.41 4.32
CA PHE A 156 -2.02 0.54 3.32
C PHE A 156 -2.78 1.86 3.44
N ILE A 157 -3.14 2.31 4.65
CA ILE A 157 -3.81 3.61 4.86
C ILE A 157 -2.95 4.75 4.33
N ILE A 158 -1.64 4.75 4.61
CA ILE A 158 -0.71 5.78 4.12
C ILE A 158 -0.70 5.81 2.59
N LEU A 159 -0.58 4.65 1.95
CA LEU A 159 -0.56 4.53 0.49
C LEU A 159 -1.92 4.86 -0.15
N ALA A 160 -3.03 4.47 0.46
CA ALA A 160 -4.38 4.65 -0.07
C ALA A 160 -4.89 6.10 0.08
N THR A 161 -4.45 6.82 1.11
CA THR A 161 -4.88 8.21 1.39
C THR A 161 -4.75 9.17 0.19
N PRO A 162 -3.62 9.25 -0.54
CA PRO A 162 -3.52 10.11 -1.72
C PRO A 162 -4.51 9.72 -2.83
N PHE A 163 -4.73 8.43 -3.08
CA PHE A 163 -5.71 7.97 -4.07
C PHE A 163 -7.14 8.31 -3.65
N TRP A 164 -7.47 8.12 -2.37
CA TRP A 164 -8.76 8.48 -1.81
C TRP A 164 -9.04 9.98 -1.96
N LYS A 165 -8.07 10.83 -1.58
CA LYS A 165 -8.19 12.29 -1.74
C LYS A 165 -8.31 12.69 -3.20
N LEU A 166 -7.50 12.11 -4.08
CA LEU A 166 -7.56 12.37 -5.52
C LEU A 166 -8.93 11.97 -6.10
N ALA A 167 -9.45 10.81 -5.73
CA ALA A 167 -10.77 10.38 -6.16
C ALA A 167 -11.87 11.33 -5.69
N HIS A 168 -11.77 11.86 -4.46
CA HIS A 168 -12.70 12.88 -3.97
C HIS A 168 -12.57 14.20 -4.73
N VAL A 169 -11.37 14.59 -5.19
CA VAL A 169 -11.20 15.81 -5.98
C VAL A 169 -11.73 15.62 -7.40
N VAL A 170 -11.41 14.50 -8.05
CA VAL A 170 -11.74 14.22 -9.46
C VAL A 170 -13.19 13.79 -9.65
N PHE A 171 -13.72 12.97 -8.75
CA PHE A 171 -15.06 12.38 -8.84
C PHE A 171 -16.05 12.94 -7.82
N ALA A 172 -15.68 13.96 -7.02
CA ALA A 172 -16.70 14.73 -6.32
C ALA A 172 -17.70 15.22 -7.36
N ARG A 173 -18.93 14.70 -7.26
CA ARG A 173 -20.06 15.24 -8.02
C ARG A 173 -20.10 16.74 -7.76
N ASN A 174 -19.91 17.53 -8.81
CA ASN A 174 -20.66 18.74 -9.18
C ASN A 174 -21.08 19.74 -8.08
N CYS A 175 -20.50 19.74 -6.89
CA CYS A 175 -20.67 20.80 -5.89
C CYS A 175 -19.88 22.06 -6.26
N TYR A 176 -19.15 22.05 -7.38
CA TYR A 176 -18.55 23.24 -7.97
C TYR A 176 -19.50 23.97 -8.93
N GLU A 177 -20.62 23.34 -9.32
CA GLU A 177 -21.65 23.93 -10.17
C GLU A 177 -22.89 24.37 -9.38
N LEU A 178 -22.92 24.10 -8.07
CA LEU A 178 -24.03 24.34 -7.16
C LEU A 178 -23.53 24.96 -5.85
N GLY A 179 -24.31 25.82 -5.19
CA GLY A 179 -24.00 26.38 -3.87
C GLY A 179 -22.96 27.50 -3.90
N PHE A 180 -23.09 28.46 -4.82
CA PHE A 180 -22.21 29.62 -4.92
C PHE A 180 -22.45 30.66 -3.81
N GLY A 181 -23.62 30.62 -3.15
CA GLY A 181 -24.00 31.50 -2.06
C GLY A 181 -23.29 31.17 -0.75
N VAL A 182 -22.38 32.05 -0.32
CA VAL A 182 -21.58 31.86 0.92
C VAL A 182 -22.38 32.24 2.19
N THR A 183 -23.24 33.24 2.12
CA THR A 183 -24.03 33.75 3.25
C THR A 183 -25.50 33.30 3.22
N SER A 184 -26.04 32.96 2.05
CA SER A 184 -27.41 32.43 1.90
C SER A 184 -27.56 31.71 0.56
N ASN A 185 -28.48 30.75 0.48
CA ASN A 185 -28.80 30.01 -0.76
C ASN A 185 -29.93 30.65 -1.59
N VAL A 186 -30.31 31.90 -1.30
CA VAL A 186 -31.40 32.59 -2.01
C VAL A 186 -31.11 32.68 -3.50
N TRP A 187 -29.88 33.08 -3.86
CA TRP A 187 -29.48 33.23 -5.26
C TRP A 187 -29.28 31.89 -5.96
N ASP A 188 -28.79 30.89 -5.23
CA ASP A 188 -28.69 29.53 -5.77
C ASP A 188 -30.08 28.96 -6.12
N LYS A 189 -31.11 29.25 -5.34
CA LYS A 189 -32.50 28.87 -5.66
C LYS A 189 -33.06 29.60 -6.88
N VAL A 190 -32.73 30.89 -7.03
CA VAL A 190 -33.20 31.69 -8.17
C VAL A 190 -32.59 31.21 -9.49
N PHE A 191 -31.31 30.84 -9.49
CA PHE A 191 -30.58 30.44 -10.70
C PHE A 191 -30.48 28.93 -10.91
N GLY A 192 -31.15 28.13 -10.07
CA GLY A 192 -31.17 26.67 -10.20
C GLY A 192 -29.84 26.00 -9.86
N THR A 193 -29.03 26.65 -9.03
CA THR A 193 -27.73 26.15 -8.56
C THR A 193 -27.75 25.73 -7.08
N ASP A 194 -28.91 25.51 -6.46
CA ASP A 194 -28.98 25.06 -5.06
C ASP A 194 -28.61 23.57 -4.92
N PHE A 195 -28.15 23.17 -3.73
CA PHE A 195 -27.91 21.76 -3.45
C PHE A 195 -29.23 20.99 -3.56
N PRO A 196 -29.26 19.82 -4.21
CA PRO A 196 -30.46 19.00 -4.26
C PRO A 196 -30.90 18.62 -2.84
N SER A 197 -32.16 18.89 -2.52
CA SER A 197 -32.77 18.48 -1.25
C SER A 197 -32.76 16.95 -1.16
N ARG A 198 -32.28 16.41 -0.03
CA ARG A 198 -32.40 14.98 0.29
C ARG A 198 -33.86 14.54 0.37
#